data_AF-F9EPW3-F1
#
_entry.id   AF-F9EPW3-F1
#
_cell.length_a   1.000
_cell.length_b   1.000
_cell.length_c   1.000
_cell.angle_alpha   90.00
_cell.angle_beta   90.00
_cell.angle_gamma   90.00
#
_symmetry.space_group_name_H-M   'P 1'
#
loop_
_entity.id
_entity.type
_entity.pdbx_description
1 polymer ?
#
loop_
_entity_poly.entity_id
_entity_poly.type
_entity_poly.pdbx_seq_one_letter_code
_entity_poly.pdbx_strand_id
1 'polypeptide(L)'
;MKKFILPLIFIFVIGIFIFAKMLNSNLKKETEEEKNLLESIELVDMNGNDYTFSRDKNIYIKFWASWCPTCLAGLEELDRLAGENNNFEVITVVFPGINGEKNPAKFKEWYNTLGYKNIKVLYDTDGKLLQIFKIRALPTSAIIYKDLKIDNVIVGHISNGQIKDYYEGKGENTTMENNTKNIKDIYLAGGCFWGVEEYFSRINGVIDAVSGYANGSYDNPSYENVCNNSGHAETVHITYDSSKVSLDTLLKYYFRIIDPTSINKQGNDRGVQYRTGIYYQNEEDKEIALNAIKEEQKNILNLLLLK
;
A
#
# COMPACT_ATOMS: atom_id res chain seq x y z
N MET A 1 26.11 -59.98 -1.40
CA MET A 1 25.49 -58.86 -2.12
C MET A 1 25.57 -57.60 -1.26
N LYS A 2 26.50 -56.68 -1.55
CA LYS A 2 26.63 -55.39 -0.84
C LYS A 2 25.55 -54.43 -1.35
N LYS A 3 24.59 -54.04 -0.50
CA LYS A 3 23.60 -52.99 -0.81
C LYS A 3 24.24 -51.62 -0.53
N PHE A 4 24.43 -50.84 -1.59
CA PHE A 4 24.80 -49.42 -1.51
C PHE A 4 23.61 -48.65 -0.91
N ILE A 5 23.77 -48.16 0.32
CA ILE A 5 22.89 -47.13 0.89
C ILE A 5 23.54 -45.80 0.52
N LEU A 6 23.09 -45.17 -0.57
CA LEU A 6 23.43 -43.77 -0.83
C LEU A 6 22.74 -42.93 0.26
N PRO A 7 23.44 -42.05 0.99
CA PRO A 7 22.85 -41.42 2.16
C PRO A 7 21.81 -40.40 1.68
N LEU A 8 20.58 -40.53 2.18
CA LEU A 8 19.44 -39.61 1.94
C LEU A 8 19.81 -38.12 2.14
N ILE A 9 20.83 -37.85 2.96
CA ILE A 9 21.39 -36.53 3.26
C ILE A 9 21.94 -35.85 1.99
N PHE A 10 22.53 -36.58 1.05
CA PHE A 10 23.15 -35.99 -0.15
C PHE A 10 22.11 -35.47 -1.16
N ILE A 11 20.95 -36.14 -1.24
CA ILE A 11 19.83 -35.72 -2.11
C ILE A 11 19.16 -34.45 -1.58
N PHE A 12 19.05 -34.33 -0.25
CA PHE A 12 18.44 -33.15 0.39
C PHE A 12 19.30 -31.88 0.23
N VAL A 13 20.62 -32.00 0.39
CA VAL A 13 21.55 -30.87 0.21
C VAL A 13 21.60 -30.41 -1.25
N ILE A 14 21.60 -31.32 -2.21
CA ILE A 14 21.53 -30.98 -3.65
C ILE A 14 20.20 -30.28 -3.98
N GLY A 15 19.08 -30.76 -3.42
CA GLY A 15 17.76 -30.15 -3.60
C GLY A 15 17.68 -28.71 -3.08
N ILE A 16 18.22 -28.44 -1.89
CA ILE A 16 18.31 -27.08 -1.33
C ILE A 16 19.19 -26.18 -2.21
N PHE A 17 20.33 -26.70 -2.69
CA PHE A 17 21.26 -25.93 -3.49
C PHE A 17 20.67 -25.57 -4.88
N ILE A 18 19.96 -26.51 -5.51
CA ILE A 18 19.25 -26.28 -6.77
C ILE A 18 18.12 -25.26 -6.56
N PHE A 19 17.33 -25.40 -5.49
CA PHE A 19 16.24 -24.48 -5.17
C PHE A 19 16.75 -23.05 -4.91
N ALA A 20 17.80 -22.90 -4.10
CA ALA A 20 18.42 -21.60 -3.83
C ALA A 20 18.99 -20.95 -5.11
N LYS A 21 19.62 -21.74 -5.99
CA LYS A 21 20.13 -21.24 -7.27
C LYS A 21 19.01 -20.80 -8.20
N MET A 22 17.88 -21.53 -8.23
CA MET A 22 16.70 -21.19 -9.01
C MET A 22 16.03 -19.92 -8.50
N LEU A 23 15.88 -19.78 -7.16
CA LEU A 23 15.35 -18.58 -6.53
C LEU A 23 16.21 -17.35 -6.86
N ASN A 24 17.53 -17.49 -6.73
CA ASN A 24 18.48 -16.41 -7.03
C ASN A 24 18.44 -16.02 -8.52
N SER A 25 18.28 -16.99 -9.42
CA SER A 25 18.13 -16.69 -10.85
C SER A 25 16.83 -15.96 -11.19
N ASN A 26 15.73 -16.28 -10.49
CA ASN A 26 14.45 -15.60 -10.69
C ASN A 26 14.47 -14.19 -10.13
N LEU A 27 15.00 -13.98 -8.92
CA LEU A 27 15.17 -12.66 -8.32
C LEU A 27 16.02 -11.75 -9.22
N LYS A 28 17.17 -12.26 -9.70
CA LYS A 28 18.04 -11.52 -10.60
C LYS A 28 17.34 -11.14 -11.92
N LYS A 29 16.46 -12.00 -12.41
CA LYS A 29 15.69 -11.74 -13.63
C LYS A 29 14.62 -10.66 -13.42
N GLU A 30 13.92 -10.69 -12.28
CA GLU A 30 12.93 -9.67 -11.90
C GLU A 30 13.59 -8.29 -11.74
N THR A 31 14.76 -8.22 -11.09
CA THR A 31 15.51 -6.95 -10.93
C THR A 31 15.99 -6.37 -12.26
N GLU A 32 16.43 -7.21 -13.21
CA GLU A 32 16.86 -6.74 -14.53
C GLU A 32 15.67 -6.27 -15.38
N GLU A 33 14.50 -6.91 -15.23
CA GLU A 33 13.27 -6.50 -15.89
C GLU A 33 12.78 -5.15 -15.36
N GLU A 34 12.69 -4.97 -14.04
CA GLU A 34 12.33 -3.69 -13.40
C GLU A 34 13.25 -2.55 -13.84
N LYS A 35 14.56 -2.81 -13.90
CA LYS A 35 15.56 -1.87 -14.40
C LYS A 35 15.31 -1.48 -15.85
N ASN A 36 15.10 -2.45 -16.74
CA ASN A 36 14.82 -2.19 -18.15
C ASN A 36 13.51 -1.40 -18.33
N LEU A 37 12.50 -1.67 -17.50
CA LEU A 37 11.25 -0.91 -17.49
C LEU A 37 11.47 0.56 -17.10
N LEU A 38 12.23 0.82 -16.02
CA LEU A 38 12.58 2.19 -15.61
C LEU A 38 13.40 2.93 -16.67
N GLU A 39 14.26 2.24 -17.42
CA GLU A 39 15.02 2.86 -18.50
C GLU A 39 14.14 3.21 -19.71
N SER A 40 13.06 2.47 -19.93
CA SER A 40 12.15 2.66 -21.06
C SER A 40 11.03 3.66 -20.79
N ILE A 41 10.85 4.11 -19.55
CA ILE A 41 9.74 4.99 -19.21
C ILE A 41 10.05 6.43 -19.57
N GLU A 42 9.16 7.02 -20.35
CA GLU A 42 9.18 8.42 -20.72
C GLU A 42 8.17 9.15 -19.83
N LEU A 43 8.67 10.09 -19.02
CA LEU A 43 7.84 10.93 -18.17
C LEU A 43 8.01 12.39 -18.60
N VAL A 44 7.03 13.21 -18.26
CA VAL A 44 7.12 14.66 -18.42
C VAL A 44 7.01 15.33 -17.06
N ASP A 45 7.78 16.39 -16.85
CA ASP A 45 7.62 17.24 -15.68
C ASP A 45 6.39 18.15 -15.83
N MET A 46 6.01 18.82 -14.74
CA MET A 46 4.90 19.79 -14.72
C MET A 46 5.08 20.96 -15.71
N ASN A 47 6.28 21.19 -16.23
CA ASN A 47 6.59 22.21 -17.23
C ASN A 47 6.59 21.68 -18.67
N GLY A 48 6.37 20.39 -18.87
CA GLY A 48 6.36 19.74 -20.18
C GLY A 48 7.76 19.40 -20.69
N ASN A 49 8.77 19.38 -19.82
CA ASN A 49 10.09 18.87 -20.18
C ASN A 49 10.13 17.35 -19.99
N ASP A 50 10.76 16.66 -20.94
CA ASP A 50 10.99 15.22 -20.83
C ASP A 50 11.90 14.91 -19.64
N TYR A 51 11.58 13.81 -18.95
CA TYR A 51 12.37 13.28 -17.86
C TYR A 51 12.70 11.81 -18.13
N THR A 52 13.98 11.50 -17.96
CA THR A 52 14.53 10.14 -17.97
C THR A 52 15.34 9.93 -16.71
N PHE A 53 15.25 8.74 -16.12
CA PHE A 53 16.03 8.39 -14.93
C PHE A 53 17.53 8.44 -15.23
N SER A 54 18.26 9.33 -14.54
CA SER A 54 19.71 9.47 -14.69
C SER A 54 20.46 8.31 -14.01
N ARG A 55 21.59 7.91 -14.59
CA ARG A 55 22.53 6.95 -13.99
C ARG A 55 23.67 7.62 -13.19
N ASP A 56 23.67 8.95 -13.11
CA ASP A 56 24.76 9.70 -12.50
C ASP A 56 24.55 9.95 -10.99
N LYS A 57 23.30 9.79 -10.50
CA LYS A 57 22.92 10.02 -9.11
C LYS A 57 21.94 8.97 -8.63
N ASN A 58 21.91 8.74 -7.32
CA ASN A 58 20.79 8.04 -6.69
C ASN A 58 19.52 8.92 -6.78
N ILE A 59 18.34 8.34 -6.64
CA ILE A 59 17.06 9.03 -6.87
C ILE A 59 16.08 8.63 -5.78
N TYR A 60 15.62 9.63 -5.02
CA TYR A 60 14.48 9.52 -4.14
C TYR A 60 13.20 9.91 -4.89
N ILE A 61 12.19 9.05 -4.85
CA ILE A 61 10.86 9.34 -5.40
C ILE A 61 9.83 9.38 -4.27
N LYS A 62 8.99 10.41 -4.25
CA LYS A 62 7.72 10.39 -3.52
C LYS A 62 6.55 10.33 -4.49
N PHE A 63 5.77 9.27 -4.42
CA PHE A 63 4.48 9.12 -5.10
C PHE A 63 3.37 9.70 -4.24
N TRP A 64 2.52 10.54 -4.81
CA TRP A 64 1.49 11.25 -4.07
C TRP A 64 0.33 11.74 -4.94
N ALA A 65 -0.70 12.31 -4.31
CA ALA A 65 -1.84 12.91 -5.00
C ALA A 65 -2.29 14.23 -4.34
N SER A 66 -2.89 15.14 -5.12
CA SER A 66 -3.34 16.45 -4.65
C SER A 66 -4.45 16.39 -3.60
N TRP A 67 -5.22 15.31 -3.60
CA TRP A 67 -6.32 15.07 -2.66
C TRP A 67 -5.87 14.35 -1.37
N CYS A 68 -4.60 13.93 -1.27
CA CYS A 68 -4.08 13.15 -0.16
C CYS A 68 -3.49 14.07 0.94
N PRO A 69 -4.17 14.26 2.09
CA PRO A 69 -3.72 15.24 3.09
C PRO A 69 -2.36 14.88 3.73
N THR A 70 -2.13 13.59 4.00
CA THR A 70 -0.86 13.06 4.52
C THR A 70 0.28 13.29 3.53
N CYS A 71 -0.01 13.25 2.23
CA CYS A 71 0.95 13.59 1.20
C CYS A 71 1.36 15.07 1.27
N LEU A 72 0.40 15.98 1.42
CA LEU A 72 0.63 17.43 1.48
C LEU A 72 1.45 17.83 2.71
N ALA A 73 1.20 17.20 3.85
CA ALA A 73 1.86 17.50 5.12
C ALA A 73 3.40 17.43 5.04
N GLY A 74 3.94 16.53 4.20
CA GLY A 74 5.38 16.35 4.03
C GLY A 74 6.01 17.14 2.87
N LEU A 75 5.28 18.01 2.17
CA LEU A 75 5.84 18.71 1.00
C LEU A 75 6.78 19.85 1.37
N GLU A 76 6.49 20.62 2.42
CA GLU A 76 7.39 21.72 2.83
C GLU A 76 8.76 21.20 3.26
N GLU A 77 8.78 20.12 4.05
CA GLU A 77 10.02 19.45 4.44
C GLU A 77 10.78 18.94 3.20
N LEU A 78 10.08 18.31 2.26
CA LEU A 78 10.69 17.77 1.05
C LEU A 78 11.22 18.87 0.11
N ASP A 79 10.56 20.02 0.03
CA ASP A 79 11.02 21.18 -0.76
C ASP A 79 12.35 21.73 -0.24
N ARG A 80 12.54 21.71 1.10
CA ARG A 80 13.84 22.05 1.70
C ARG A 80 14.90 21.05 1.27
N LEU A 81 14.62 19.74 1.36
CA LEU A 81 15.56 18.70 0.94
C LEU A 81 15.93 18.84 -0.53
N ALA A 82 14.95 19.04 -1.40
CA ALA A 82 15.16 19.19 -2.83
C ALA A 82 16.04 20.41 -3.19
N GLY A 83 16.05 21.45 -2.35
CA GLY A 83 16.92 22.62 -2.50
C GLY A 83 18.35 22.45 -1.96
N GLU A 84 18.63 21.36 -1.24
CA GLU A 84 19.96 21.07 -0.72
C GLU A 84 20.90 20.45 -1.78
N ASN A 85 22.21 20.55 -1.55
CA ASN A 85 23.22 19.91 -2.39
C ASN A 85 23.38 18.42 -2.01
N ASN A 86 22.43 17.59 -2.42
CA ASN A 86 22.43 16.15 -2.13
C ASN A 86 23.25 15.35 -3.16
N ASN A 87 23.78 14.21 -2.75
CA ASN A 87 24.34 13.19 -3.64
C ASN A 87 23.27 12.32 -4.35
N PHE A 88 21.98 12.63 -4.12
CA PHE A 88 20.82 12.04 -4.77
C PHE A 88 19.90 13.12 -5.33
N GLU A 89 19.08 12.76 -6.32
CA GLU A 89 18.00 13.60 -6.83
C GLU A 89 16.72 13.39 -6.00
N VAL A 90 15.99 14.47 -5.74
CA VAL A 90 14.65 14.42 -5.14
C VAL A 90 13.62 14.69 -6.23
N ILE A 91 12.79 13.70 -6.53
CA ILE A 91 11.67 13.83 -7.45
C ILE A 91 10.36 13.41 -6.78
N THR A 92 9.25 13.88 -7.33
CA THR A 92 7.92 13.45 -6.94
C THR A 92 7.10 13.10 -8.16
N VAL A 93 6.16 12.18 -8.00
CA VAL A 93 5.30 11.69 -9.08
C VAL A 93 3.86 11.79 -8.63
N VAL A 94 3.02 12.33 -9.52
CA VAL A 94 1.56 12.32 -9.41
C VAL A 94 0.95 11.64 -10.63
N PHE A 95 -0.34 11.31 -10.58
CA PHE A 95 -1.00 10.45 -11.57
C PHE A 95 -2.19 11.14 -12.25
N PRO A 96 -1.99 12.19 -13.07
CA PRO A 96 -3.10 12.99 -13.58
C PRO A 96 -4.15 12.18 -14.33
N GLY A 97 -5.42 12.31 -13.93
CA GLY A 97 -6.53 11.57 -14.53
C GLY A 97 -6.76 10.15 -13.98
N ILE A 98 -5.91 9.68 -13.05
CA ILE A 98 -6.04 8.38 -12.39
C ILE A 98 -6.46 8.60 -10.93
N ASN A 99 -7.36 7.74 -10.41
CA ASN A 99 -7.78 7.73 -8.99
C ASN A 99 -8.15 9.11 -8.42
N GLY A 100 -8.89 9.92 -9.19
CA GLY A 100 -9.38 11.23 -8.73
C GLY A 100 -8.35 12.36 -8.74
N GLU A 101 -7.14 12.15 -9.24
CA GLU A 101 -6.16 13.24 -9.44
C GLU A 101 -6.62 14.23 -10.52
N LYS A 102 -6.25 15.50 -10.34
CA LYS A 102 -6.49 16.58 -11.31
C LYS A 102 -5.83 16.26 -12.64
N ASN A 103 -6.43 16.71 -13.74
CA ASN A 103 -5.74 16.69 -15.03
C ASN A 103 -4.48 17.59 -15.01
N PRO A 104 -3.51 17.41 -15.93
CA PRO A 104 -2.22 18.12 -15.88
C PRO A 104 -2.34 19.64 -15.75
N ALA A 105 -3.24 20.27 -16.53
CA ALA A 105 -3.42 21.72 -16.52
C ALA A 105 -3.95 22.22 -15.15
N LYS A 106 -4.99 21.57 -14.62
CA LYS A 106 -5.56 21.90 -13.31
C LYS A 106 -4.63 21.57 -12.16
N PHE A 107 -3.84 20.50 -12.28
CA PHE A 107 -2.82 20.16 -11.30
C PHE A 107 -1.78 21.26 -11.22
N LYS A 108 -1.23 21.69 -12.36
CA LYS A 108 -0.22 22.75 -12.42
C LYS A 108 -0.72 24.06 -11.81
N GLU A 109 -1.92 24.49 -12.19
CA GLU A 109 -2.54 25.70 -11.64
C GLU A 109 -2.63 25.64 -10.11
N TRP A 110 -3.16 24.54 -9.57
CA TRP A 110 -3.28 24.32 -8.14
C TRP A 110 -1.92 24.19 -7.43
N TYR A 111 -0.98 23.43 -8.00
CA TYR A 111 0.32 23.19 -7.38
C TYR A 111 1.12 24.49 -7.26
N ASN A 112 1.04 25.37 -8.27
CA ASN A 112 1.69 26.68 -8.24
C ASN A 112 1.21 27.56 -7.07
N THR A 113 -0.01 27.35 -6.54
CA THR A 113 -0.48 28.11 -5.37
C THR A 113 0.19 27.68 -4.07
N LEU A 114 0.84 26.51 -4.03
CA LEU A 114 1.52 25.99 -2.84
C LEU A 114 2.88 26.66 -2.59
N GLY A 115 3.49 27.25 -3.63
CA GLY A 115 4.72 28.06 -3.51
C GLY A 115 6.03 27.27 -3.35
N TYR A 116 6.03 25.95 -3.52
CA TYR A 116 7.25 25.12 -3.52
C TYR A 116 8.09 25.36 -4.77
N LYS A 117 9.41 25.53 -4.60
CA LYS A 117 10.32 26.00 -5.66
C LYS A 117 11.30 24.94 -6.14
N ASN A 118 11.62 23.97 -5.30
CA ASN A 118 12.71 23.03 -5.53
C ASN A 118 12.19 21.64 -5.89
N ILE A 119 10.97 21.29 -5.50
CA ILE A 119 10.37 19.99 -5.82
C ILE A 119 10.15 19.87 -7.32
N LYS A 120 10.76 18.84 -7.91
CA LYS A 120 10.42 18.36 -9.26
C LYS A 120 9.17 17.47 -9.19
N VAL A 121 8.13 17.82 -9.95
CA VAL A 121 6.90 17.02 -10.07
C VAL A 121 6.83 16.43 -11.47
N LEU A 122 6.72 15.10 -11.56
CA LEU A 122 6.54 14.33 -12.78
C LEU A 122 5.10 13.83 -12.89
N TYR A 123 4.63 13.69 -14.13
CA TYR A 123 3.31 13.15 -14.44
C TYR A 123 3.41 11.72 -14.97
N ASP A 124 2.83 10.77 -14.22
CA ASP A 124 2.60 9.41 -14.66
C ASP A 124 1.14 9.26 -15.13
N THR A 125 0.88 9.69 -16.36
CA THR A 125 -0.50 9.75 -16.92
C THR A 125 -1.05 8.39 -17.37
N ASP A 126 -0.20 7.39 -17.56
CA ASP A 126 -0.60 6.03 -17.94
C ASP A 126 -0.51 5.03 -16.77
N GLY A 127 -0.02 5.48 -15.61
CA GLY A 127 0.02 4.68 -14.38
C GLY A 127 1.08 3.58 -14.41
N LYS A 128 2.07 3.65 -15.31
CA LYS A 128 3.13 2.64 -15.40
C LYS A 128 3.93 2.56 -14.12
N LEU A 129 4.19 3.68 -13.45
CA LEU A 129 4.94 3.68 -12.20
C LEU A 129 4.14 3.08 -11.05
N LEU A 130 2.81 3.21 -11.03
CA LEU A 130 1.96 2.48 -10.07
C LEU A 130 2.18 0.97 -10.17
N GLN A 131 2.33 0.45 -11.40
CA GLN A 131 2.53 -0.98 -11.64
C GLN A 131 3.95 -1.42 -11.30
N ILE A 132 4.97 -0.70 -11.80
CA ILE A 132 6.39 -1.02 -11.58
C ILE A 132 6.72 -1.02 -10.08
N PHE A 133 6.30 0.03 -9.37
CA PHE A 133 6.56 0.15 -7.94
C PHE A 133 5.49 -0.55 -7.07
N LYS A 134 4.53 -1.26 -7.69
CA LYS A 134 3.45 -1.99 -7.00
C LYS A 134 2.74 -1.11 -5.95
N ILE A 135 2.48 0.16 -6.29
CA ILE A 135 1.95 1.17 -5.38
C ILE A 135 0.46 0.91 -5.12
N ARG A 136 0.10 0.73 -3.85
CA ARG A 136 -1.28 0.47 -3.41
C ARG A 136 -1.87 1.56 -2.51
N ALA A 137 -1.02 2.40 -1.90
CA ALA A 137 -1.43 3.48 -1.02
C ALA A 137 -0.51 4.70 -1.19
N LEU A 138 -0.97 5.87 -0.77
CA LEU A 138 -0.25 7.14 -0.87
C LEU A 138 -0.13 7.83 0.51
N PRO A 139 0.97 8.55 0.78
CA PRO A 139 2.17 8.64 -0.04
C PRO A 139 2.94 7.32 -0.03
N THR A 140 3.68 7.04 -1.11
CA THR A 140 4.65 5.94 -1.15
C THR A 140 5.98 6.52 -1.59
N SER A 141 7.07 6.05 -1.00
CA SER A 141 8.43 6.50 -1.31
C SER A 141 9.23 5.39 -1.97
N ALA A 142 10.08 5.70 -2.94
CA ALA A 142 11.02 4.75 -3.51
C ALA A 142 12.47 5.24 -3.39
N ILE A 143 13.36 4.31 -3.01
CA ILE A 143 14.81 4.50 -2.94
C ILE A 143 15.43 3.81 -4.15
N ILE A 144 16.06 4.59 -5.02
CA ILE A 144 16.68 4.11 -6.25
C ILE A 144 18.16 4.49 -6.25
N TYR A 145 19.02 3.52 -6.52
CA TYR A 145 20.45 3.78 -6.64
C TYR A 145 20.84 4.14 -8.08
N LYS A 146 22.03 4.72 -8.25
CA LYS A 146 22.58 5.17 -9.55
C LYS A 146 22.65 4.08 -10.63
N ASP A 147 22.64 2.80 -10.25
CA ASP A 147 22.57 1.66 -11.17
C ASP A 147 21.14 1.26 -11.56
N LEU A 148 20.17 2.09 -11.16
CA LEU A 148 18.72 1.92 -11.28
C LEU A 148 18.17 0.70 -10.52
N LYS A 149 18.93 0.18 -9.55
CA LYS A 149 18.40 -0.78 -8.59
C LYS A 149 17.35 -0.07 -7.71
N ILE A 150 16.12 -0.56 -7.77
CA ILE A 150 15.08 -0.25 -6.78
C ILE A 150 15.43 -1.05 -5.53
N ASP A 151 15.59 -0.35 -4.39
CA ASP A 151 15.96 -1.02 -3.14
C ASP A 151 14.78 -1.13 -2.19
N ASN A 152 14.11 0.00 -1.92
CA ASN A 152 13.01 0.05 -0.98
C ASN A 152 11.82 0.81 -1.58
N VAL A 153 10.63 0.22 -1.47
CA VAL A 153 9.34 0.88 -1.70
C VAL A 153 8.61 0.95 -0.36
N ILE A 154 8.44 2.16 0.16
CA ILE A 154 8.04 2.44 1.54
C ILE A 154 6.71 3.16 1.52
N VAL A 155 5.66 2.50 2.00
CA VAL A 155 4.35 3.13 2.13
C VAL A 155 4.33 4.06 3.35
N GLY A 156 3.71 5.22 3.19
CA GLY A 156 3.62 6.27 4.19
C GLY A 156 4.70 7.34 4.07
N HIS A 157 4.66 8.27 5.02
CA HIS A 157 5.60 9.38 5.09
C HIS A 157 6.94 8.94 5.69
N ILE A 158 8.04 9.43 5.11
CA ILE A 158 9.38 9.32 5.69
C ILE A 158 10.01 10.73 5.77
N SER A 159 10.75 10.98 6.83
CA SER A 159 11.41 12.27 7.08
C SER A 159 12.68 12.45 6.24
N ASN A 160 13.15 13.69 6.10
CA ASN A 160 14.39 14.00 5.40
C ASN A 160 15.61 13.28 5.99
N GLY A 161 15.65 13.10 7.32
CA GLY A 161 16.71 12.35 7.98
C GLY A 161 16.74 10.90 7.52
N GLN A 162 15.57 10.24 7.49
CA GLN A 162 15.45 8.86 7.01
C GLN A 162 15.84 8.74 5.54
N ILE A 163 15.45 9.71 4.69
CA ILE A 163 15.85 9.73 3.27
C ILE A 163 17.38 9.79 3.14
N LYS A 164 18.03 10.68 3.89
CA LYS A 164 19.50 10.82 3.87
C LYS A 164 20.21 9.56 4.35
N ASP A 165 19.69 8.91 5.39
CA ASP A 165 20.30 7.70 5.95
C ASP A 165 20.44 6.57 4.90
N TYR A 166 19.48 6.43 3.98
CA TYR A 166 19.56 5.47 2.86
C TYR A 166 20.74 5.72 1.91
N TYR A 167 21.12 6.99 1.70
CA TYR A 167 22.16 7.37 0.74
C TYR A 167 23.52 7.70 1.38
N GLU A 168 23.57 7.82 2.71
CA GLU A 168 24.81 7.96 3.49
C GLU A 168 25.39 6.62 3.96
N GLY A 169 24.76 5.48 3.61
CA GLY A 169 25.19 4.16 4.06
C GLY A 169 24.91 3.87 5.54
N LYS A 170 24.08 4.71 6.20
CA LYS A 170 23.58 4.48 7.56
C LYS A 170 22.26 3.69 7.58
N GLY A 171 21.63 3.54 6.41
CA GLY A 171 20.39 2.79 6.21
C GLY A 171 20.52 1.27 6.38
N GLU A 172 21.74 0.71 6.41
CA GLU A 172 21.95 -0.75 6.53
C GLU A 172 21.57 -1.35 7.90
N ASN A 173 21.16 -0.55 8.89
CA ASN A 173 20.64 -1.04 10.17
C ASN A 173 19.12 -0.85 10.37
N THR A 174 18.38 -0.41 9.36
CA THR A 174 16.91 -0.53 9.37
C THR A 174 16.53 -1.50 8.27
N THR A 175 16.60 -2.78 8.58
CA THR A 175 16.17 -3.88 7.72
C THR A 175 14.69 -3.70 7.34
N MET A 176 14.44 -3.08 6.20
CA MET A 176 13.15 -2.97 5.52
C MET A 176 13.08 -3.89 4.29
N GLU A 177 14.00 -4.85 4.16
CA GLU A 177 13.95 -5.92 3.13
C GLU A 177 12.69 -6.82 3.23
N ASN A 178 11.87 -6.66 4.26
CA ASN A 178 10.60 -7.38 4.44
C ASN A 178 9.33 -6.54 4.18
N ASN A 179 9.48 -5.25 3.83
CA ASN A 179 8.38 -4.31 4.06
C ASN A 179 7.26 -4.35 3.04
N THR A 180 7.44 -4.90 1.83
CA THR A 180 6.32 -5.15 0.89
C THR A 180 5.69 -6.52 1.06
N LYS A 181 6.42 -7.52 1.58
CA LYS A 181 5.89 -8.88 1.83
C LYS A 181 4.94 -8.92 3.02
N ASN A 182 5.08 -7.98 3.95
CA ASN A 182 4.27 -7.89 5.16
C ASN A 182 3.10 -6.91 5.02
N ILE A 183 2.98 -6.15 3.92
CA ILE A 183 1.78 -5.34 3.71
C ILE A 183 0.65 -6.25 3.29
N LYS A 184 -0.43 -6.23 4.06
CA LYS A 184 -1.64 -7.00 3.81
C LYS A 184 -2.85 -6.07 3.80
N ASP A 185 -3.92 -6.56 3.16
CA ASP A 185 -5.17 -5.84 2.98
C ASP A 185 -6.33 -6.63 3.59
N ILE A 186 -7.23 -5.93 4.27
CA ILE A 186 -8.52 -6.49 4.71
C ILE A 186 -9.63 -5.46 4.52
N TYR A 187 -10.86 -5.93 4.29
CA TYR A 187 -12.02 -5.07 4.06
C TYR A 187 -13.07 -5.34 5.12
N LEU A 188 -13.37 -4.32 5.93
CA LEU A 188 -14.26 -4.47 7.08
C LEU A 188 -15.50 -3.59 6.90
N ALA A 189 -16.67 -4.21 6.81
CA ALA A 189 -17.97 -3.54 6.83
C ALA A 189 -18.52 -3.59 8.25
N GLY A 190 -18.82 -2.45 8.87
CA GLY A 190 -19.10 -2.38 10.31
C GLY A 190 -20.09 -1.29 10.70
N GLY A 191 -21.04 -0.96 9.81
CA GLY A 191 -21.92 0.19 9.98
C GLY A 191 -21.46 1.40 9.17
N CYS A 192 -21.72 2.62 9.65
CA CYS A 192 -21.25 3.84 9.01
C CYS A 192 -19.71 3.85 8.93
N PHE A 193 -19.17 3.91 7.71
CA PHE A 193 -17.72 3.78 7.49
C PHE A 193 -16.87 4.88 8.14
N TRP A 194 -17.44 6.06 8.47
CA TRP A 194 -16.72 7.18 9.05
C TRP A 194 -16.15 6.81 10.42
N GLY A 195 -16.94 6.11 11.24
CA GLY A 195 -16.48 5.66 12.55
C GLY A 195 -15.45 4.54 12.46
N VAL A 196 -15.61 3.64 11.48
CA VAL A 196 -14.70 2.51 11.27
C VAL A 196 -13.34 3.00 10.73
N GLU A 197 -13.34 3.88 9.73
CA GLU A 197 -12.16 4.49 9.13
C GLU A 197 -11.35 5.26 10.17
N GLU A 198 -12.02 6.16 10.91
CA GLU A 198 -11.39 6.98 11.95
C GLU A 198 -10.80 6.13 13.09
N TYR A 199 -11.43 5.00 13.41
CA TYR A 199 -10.91 4.09 14.42
C TYR A 199 -9.67 3.34 13.94
N PHE A 200 -9.70 2.79 12.73
CA PHE A 200 -8.58 2.01 12.18
C PHE A 200 -7.38 2.86 11.77
N SER A 201 -7.59 4.08 11.27
CA SER A 201 -6.51 5.01 10.92
C SER A 201 -5.58 5.36 12.09
N ARG A 202 -6.05 5.15 13.34
CA ARG A 202 -5.31 5.44 14.57
C ARG A 202 -4.54 4.24 15.13
N ILE A 203 -4.70 3.04 14.56
CA ILE A 203 -4.06 1.83 15.08
C ILE A 203 -2.61 1.77 14.60
N ASN A 204 -1.66 1.65 15.55
CA ASN A 204 -0.26 1.45 15.21
C ASN A 204 -0.07 0.17 14.39
N GLY A 205 0.53 0.30 13.20
CA GLY A 205 0.67 -0.79 12.23
C GLY A 205 -0.37 -0.76 11.10
N VAL A 206 -1.47 0.00 11.23
CA VAL A 206 -2.31 0.38 10.10
C VAL A 206 -1.61 1.50 9.34
N ILE A 207 -1.49 1.32 8.02
CA ILE A 207 -0.83 2.25 7.11
C ILE A 207 -1.85 3.19 6.48
N ASP A 208 -2.98 2.63 6.03
CA ASP A 208 -4.06 3.37 5.42
C ASP A 208 -5.42 2.74 5.75
N ALA A 209 -6.46 3.58 5.77
CA ALA A 209 -7.84 3.17 5.99
C ALA A 209 -8.72 4.03 5.08
N VAL A 210 -9.38 3.40 4.11
CA VAL A 210 -10.13 4.11 3.06
C VAL A 210 -11.59 3.65 3.06
N SER A 211 -12.50 4.60 3.28
CA SER A 211 -13.94 4.42 3.14
C SER A 211 -14.35 4.14 1.69
N GLY A 212 -15.21 3.13 1.48
CA GLY A 212 -15.71 2.76 0.17
C GLY A 212 -16.95 1.85 0.20
N TYR A 213 -17.29 1.26 -0.94
CA TYR A 213 -18.48 0.43 -1.13
C TYR A 213 -18.10 -0.95 -1.67
N ALA A 214 -18.48 -2.02 -0.98
CA ALA A 214 -18.08 -3.38 -1.35
C ALA A 214 -19.27 -4.36 -1.43
N ASN A 215 -19.07 -5.46 -2.13
CA ASN A 215 -20.00 -6.60 -2.23
C ASN A 215 -21.44 -6.18 -2.57
N GLY A 216 -21.60 -5.38 -3.61
CA GLY A 216 -22.91 -5.03 -4.15
C GLY A 216 -23.18 -5.63 -5.52
N SER A 217 -24.20 -5.10 -6.20
CA SER A 217 -24.76 -5.73 -7.40
C SER A 217 -24.16 -5.26 -8.73
N TYR A 218 -23.33 -4.22 -8.73
CA TYR A 218 -22.69 -3.64 -9.94
C TYR A 218 -21.50 -2.76 -9.57
N ASP A 219 -20.65 -2.42 -10.54
CA ASP A 219 -19.45 -1.61 -10.32
C ASP A 219 -19.73 -0.10 -10.27
N ASN A 220 -18.85 0.66 -9.60
CA ASN A 220 -18.86 2.13 -9.51
C ASN A 220 -20.18 2.76 -8.98
N PRO A 221 -20.72 2.32 -7.83
CA PRO A 221 -21.90 2.96 -7.23
C PRO A 221 -21.57 4.37 -6.71
N SER A 222 -22.52 5.30 -6.81
CA SER A 222 -22.47 6.56 -6.06
C SER A 222 -22.99 6.39 -4.63
N TYR A 223 -22.75 7.38 -3.76
CA TYR A 223 -23.32 7.40 -2.42
C TYR A 223 -24.86 7.32 -2.44
N GLU A 224 -25.50 8.08 -3.34
CA GLU A 224 -26.95 8.07 -3.52
C GLU A 224 -27.45 6.71 -3.96
N ASN A 225 -26.69 5.99 -4.79
CA ASN A 225 -27.04 4.62 -5.15
C ASN A 225 -27.05 3.70 -3.93
N VAL A 226 -26.06 3.83 -3.04
CA VAL A 226 -25.94 3.02 -1.83
C VAL A 226 -27.06 3.34 -0.85
N CYS A 227 -27.38 4.62 -0.65
CA CYS A 227 -28.54 5.05 0.15
C CYS A 227 -29.86 4.49 -0.41
N ASN A 228 -29.96 4.30 -1.72
CA ASN A 228 -31.11 3.73 -2.41
C ASN A 228 -31.01 2.21 -2.63
N ASN A 229 -30.30 1.49 -1.74
CA ASN A 229 -30.27 0.04 -1.68
C ASN A 229 -29.65 -0.66 -2.92
N SER A 230 -28.49 -0.18 -3.38
CA SER A 230 -27.69 -0.84 -4.43
C SER A 230 -27.15 -2.24 -4.07
N GLY A 231 -27.35 -2.67 -2.82
CA GLY A 231 -26.84 -3.93 -2.26
C GLY A 231 -25.40 -3.85 -1.74
N HIS A 232 -24.68 -2.77 -2.00
CA HIS A 232 -23.33 -2.55 -1.47
C HIS A 232 -23.34 -2.36 0.05
N ALA A 233 -22.25 -2.73 0.72
CA ALA A 233 -21.95 -2.34 2.09
C ALA A 233 -21.02 -1.13 2.11
N GLU A 234 -21.25 -0.19 3.03
CA GLU A 234 -20.20 0.71 3.48
C GLU A 234 -19.09 -0.12 4.13
N THR A 235 -17.87 0.04 3.63
CA THR A 235 -16.73 -0.83 3.94
C THR A 235 -15.46 0.00 4.01
N VAL A 236 -14.57 -0.32 4.94
CA VAL A 236 -13.25 0.29 5.03
C VAL A 236 -12.21 -0.70 4.51
N HIS A 237 -11.44 -0.30 3.51
CA HIS A 237 -10.23 -1.00 3.09
C HIS A 237 -9.09 -0.59 4.00
N ILE A 238 -8.53 -1.57 4.72
CA ILE A 238 -7.42 -1.37 5.66
C ILE A 238 -6.18 -2.00 5.07
N THR A 239 -5.17 -1.17 4.84
CA THR A 239 -3.81 -1.61 4.47
C THR A 239 -2.94 -1.55 5.73
N TYR A 240 -2.29 -2.66 6.09
CA TYR A 240 -1.54 -2.76 7.35
C TYR A 240 -0.23 -3.54 7.19
N ASP A 241 0.72 -3.20 8.06
CA ASP A 241 2.00 -3.90 8.20
C ASP A 241 1.84 -5.09 9.16
N SER A 242 1.81 -6.30 8.60
CA SER A 242 1.64 -7.55 9.34
C SER A 242 2.80 -7.87 10.29
N SER A 243 3.92 -7.15 10.20
CA SER A 243 5.00 -7.24 11.18
C SER A 243 4.76 -6.40 12.44
N LYS A 244 3.86 -5.40 12.36
CA LYS A 244 3.48 -4.51 13.46
C LYS A 244 2.13 -4.86 14.07
N VAL A 245 1.16 -5.26 13.25
CA VAL A 245 -0.19 -5.64 13.70
C VAL A 245 -0.69 -6.85 12.92
N SER A 246 -1.17 -7.88 13.61
CA SER A 246 -1.70 -9.08 12.95
C SER A 246 -3.17 -8.91 12.55
N LEU A 247 -3.63 -9.69 11.56
CA LEU A 247 -5.06 -9.73 11.19
C LEU A 247 -5.95 -10.11 12.37
N ASP A 248 -5.54 -11.12 13.16
CA ASP A 248 -6.25 -11.50 14.40
C ASP A 248 -6.42 -10.32 15.36
N THR A 249 -5.41 -9.47 15.50
CA THR A 249 -5.48 -8.27 16.33
C THR A 249 -6.44 -7.24 15.75
N LEU A 250 -6.40 -6.99 14.43
CA LEU A 250 -7.33 -6.09 13.75
C LEU A 250 -8.78 -6.57 13.88
N LEU A 251 -9.04 -7.87 13.76
CA LEU A 251 -10.38 -8.44 13.94
C LEU A 251 -10.87 -8.34 15.38
N LYS A 252 -10.00 -8.50 16.38
CA LYS A 252 -10.34 -8.22 17.78
C LYS A 252 -10.70 -6.75 17.98
N TYR A 253 -10.04 -5.82 17.29
CA TYR A 253 -10.38 -4.40 17.35
C TYR A 253 -11.71 -4.11 16.64
N TYR A 254 -11.96 -4.74 15.49
CA TYR A 254 -13.22 -4.68 14.77
C TYR A 254 -14.41 -5.10 15.63
N PHE A 255 -14.32 -6.24 16.32
CA PHE A 255 -15.41 -6.72 17.20
C PHE A 255 -15.69 -5.80 18.40
N ARG A 256 -14.76 -4.92 18.79
CA ARG A 256 -15.01 -3.95 19.88
C ARG A 256 -15.92 -2.80 19.47
N ILE A 257 -16.00 -2.48 18.18
CA ILE A 257 -16.67 -1.27 17.69
C ILE A 257 -17.99 -1.55 16.96
N ILE A 258 -18.39 -2.82 16.85
CA ILE A 258 -19.63 -3.24 16.18
C ILE A 258 -20.50 -4.10 17.11
N ASP A 259 -21.79 -4.20 16.80
CA ASP A 259 -22.68 -5.27 17.25
C ASP A 259 -22.74 -6.36 16.16
N PRO A 260 -21.97 -7.46 16.28
CA PRO A 260 -21.87 -8.46 15.23
C PRO A 260 -23.07 -9.44 15.19
N THR A 261 -24.06 -9.25 16.07
CA THR A 261 -25.31 -10.03 16.11
C THR A 261 -26.46 -9.35 15.36
N SER A 262 -26.25 -8.11 14.93
CA SER A 262 -27.27 -7.30 14.29
C SER A 262 -27.27 -7.46 12.76
N ILE A 263 -28.46 -7.70 12.20
CA ILE A 263 -28.63 -7.85 10.74
C ILE A 263 -28.94 -6.49 10.11
N ASN A 264 -28.16 -6.12 9.08
CA ASN A 264 -28.39 -4.94 8.23
C ASN A 264 -28.61 -3.65 9.04
N LYS A 265 -27.86 -3.47 10.13
CA LYS A 265 -27.87 -2.26 10.95
C LYS A 265 -26.63 -2.20 11.85
N GLN A 266 -26.31 -1.00 12.30
CA GLN A 266 -25.43 -0.74 13.45
C GLN A 266 -25.99 0.46 14.22
N GLY A 267 -26.28 0.27 15.51
CA GLY A 267 -26.98 1.28 16.30
C GLY A 267 -28.31 1.70 15.64
N ASN A 268 -28.43 3.00 15.32
CA ASN A 268 -29.61 3.56 14.67
C ASN A 268 -29.52 3.57 13.13
N ASP A 269 -28.36 3.28 12.55
CA ASP A 269 -28.17 3.21 11.11
C ASP A 269 -28.73 1.88 10.59
N ARG A 270 -29.71 1.95 9.69
CA ARG A 270 -30.50 0.80 9.22
C ARG A 270 -30.45 0.68 7.71
N GLY A 271 -30.16 -0.52 7.23
CA GLY A 271 -30.08 -0.83 5.81
C GLY A 271 -28.99 -1.86 5.51
N VAL A 272 -29.11 -2.51 4.35
CA VAL A 272 -28.16 -3.54 3.88
C VAL A 272 -26.74 -2.96 3.74
N GLN A 273 -26.62 -1.65 3.54
CA GLN A 273 -25.35 -0.95 3.49
C GLN A 273 -24.61 -0.90 4.83
N TYR A 274 -25.31 -1.05 5.95
CA TYR A 274 -24.75 -1.03 7.31
C TYR A 274 -24.60 -2.43 7.91
N ARG A 275 -24.66 -3.48 7.08
CA ARG A 275 -24.41 -4.86 7.53
C ARG A 275 -22.96 -5.02 8.01
N THR A 276 -22.74 -6.00 8.87
CA THR A 276 -21.40 -6.43 9.24
C THR A 276 -20.85 -7.43 8.22
N GLY A 277 -19.55 -7.33 7.93
CA GLY A 277 -18.88 -8.25 7.02
C GLY A 277 -17.37 -8.13 7.08
N ILE A 278 -16.71 -9.26 6.80
CA ILE A 278 -15.25 -9.36 6.72
C ILE A 278 -14.93 -9.92 5.34
N TYR A 279 -14.38 -9.09 4.45
CA TYR A 279 -14.05 -9.49 3.10
C TYR A 279 -12.53 -9.58 2.94
N TYR A 280 -12.09 -10.68 2.33
CA TYR A 280 -10.70 -11.09 2.19
C TYR A 280 -10.38 -11.42 0.74
N GLN A 281 -9.10 -11.39 0.38
CA GLN A 281 -8.65 -11.69 -0.98
C GLN A 281 -8.03 -13.09 -1.13
N ASN A 282 -7.65 -13.74 -0.02
CA ASN A 282 -6.99 -15.04 -0.02
C ASN A 282 -7.56 -15.98 1.07
N GLU A 283 -7.30 -17.28 0.93
CA GLU A 283 -7.83 -18.30 1.84
C GLU A 283 -7.17 -18.29 3.22
N GLU A 284 -5.94 -17.77 3.37
CA GLU A 284 -5.28 -17.64 4.68
C GLU A 284 -6.05 -16.65 5.57
N ASP A 285 -6.40 -15.48 5.03
CA ASP A 285 -7.15 -14.45 5.74
C ASP A 285 -8.58 -14.92 6.08
N LYS A 286 -9.18 -15.75 5.23
CA LYS A 286 -10.46 -16.40 5.49
C LYS A 286 -10.38 -17.32 6.71
N GLU A 287 -9.36 -18.18 6.79
CA GLU A 287 -9.18 -19.07 7.94
C GLU A 287 -9.01 -18.27 9.23
N ILE A 288 -8.21 -17.19 9.19
CA ILE A 288 -8.03 -16.29 10.32
C ILE A 288 -9.36 -15.63 10.70
N ALA A 289 -10.13 -15.13 9.73
CA ALA A 289 -11.43 -14.52 9.96
C ALA A 289 -12.44 -15.49 10.58
N LEU A 290 -12.56 -16.70 10.03
CA LEU A 290 -13.43 -17.74 10.56
C LEU A 290 -13.05 -18.14 11.99
N ASN A 291 -11.75 -18.22 12.29
CA ASN A 291 -11.27 -18.47 13.64
C ASN A 291 -11.62 -17.32 14.59
N ALA A 292 -11.43 -16.07 14.17
CA ALA A 292 -11.78 -14.90 14.97
C ALA A 292 -13.29 -14.83 15.27
N ILE A 293 -14.14 -15.13 14.27
CA ILE A 293 -15.60 -15.26 14.44
C ILE A 293 -15.92 -16.36 15.45
N LYS A 294 -15.27 -17.53 15.34
CA LYS A 294 -15.51 -18.65 16.25
C LYS A 294 -15.11 -18.31 17.69
N GLU A 295 -14.00 -17.59 17.89
CA GLU A 295 -13.59 -17.14 19.22
C GLU A 295 -14.56 -16.08 19.77
N GLU A 296 -14.98 -15.12 18.96
CA GLU A 296 -15.93 -14.09 19.38
C GLU A 296 -17.31 -14.69 19.73
N GLN A 297 -17.74 -15.72 19.01
CA GLN A 297 -18.99 -16.43 19.29
C GLN A 297 -19.01 -17.05 20.69
N LYS A 298 -17.85 -17.42 21.27
CA LYS A 298 -17.79 -17.95 22.64
C LYS A 298 -18.13 -16.89 23.69
N ASN A 299 -17.90 -15.62 23.36
CA ASN A 299 -18.14 -14.49 24.27
C ASN A 299 -19.58 -13.96 24.17
N ILE A 300 -20.36 -14.44 23.18
CA ILE A 300 -21.69 -13.91 22.86
C ILE A 300 -22.71 -15.05 22.84
N LEU A 301 -23.82 -14.87 23.57
CA LEU A 301 -24.91 -15.85 23.66
C LEU A 301 -25.73 -15.96 22.36
N ASN A 302 -25.81 -14.86 21.60
CA ASN A 302 -26.50 -14.79 20.32
C ASN A 302 -25.59 -15.19 19.16
N LEU A 303 -26.17 -15.75 18.09
CA LEU A 303 -25.43 -16.11 16.89
C LEU A 303 -24.87 -14.87 16.19
N LEU A 304 -23.59 -14.94 15.80
CA LEU A 304 -22.94 -13.96 14.94
C LEU A 304 -23.48 -14.04 13.52
N LEU A 305 -23.80 -12.89 12.93
CA LEU A 305 -24.45 -12.78 11.63
C LEU A 305 -23.62 -11.94 10.66
N LEU A 306 -22.37 -12.33 10.50
CA LEU A 306 -21.39 -11.72 9.60
C LEU A 306 -21.49 -12.30 8.19
N LYS A 307 -21.33 -11.46 7.17
CA LYS A 307 -21.24 -11.86 5.76
C LYS A 307 -19.82 -11.86 5.22
#